data_AF-I3L3W0-F1
#
_entry.id   AF-I3L3W0-F1
#
_cell.length_a   1.000
_cell.length_b   1.000
_cell.length_c   1.000
_cell.angle_alpha   90.00
_cell.angle_beta   90.00
_cell.angle_gamma   90.00
#
_symmetry.space_group_name_H-M   'P 1'
#
loop_
_entity.id
_entity.type
_entity.pdbx_description
1 polymer ?
#
loop_
_entity_poly.entity_id
_entity_poly.type
_entity_poly.pdbx_seq_one_letter_code
_entity_poly.pdbx_strand_id
1 'polypeptide(L)'
;MPYIDESPTMSPQLSARSQGGGDGVSPTPPEGLAPGPMKPLKATATTSQPVLTIQQIETIFYKIQDIYEIHKEFYDNLCPKVQQWDSQVTMGHLFQKLASQLGVYKAFVDNYKVALETAEKCSQSNNQFQKIS
;
A
#
# COMPACT_ATOMS: atom_id res chain seq x y z
N MET A 1 4.21 63.80 20.38
CA MET A 1 4.51 63.56 18.95
C MET A 1 4.82 62.08 18.79
N PRO A 2 3.97 61.30 18.11
CA PRO A 2 4.16 59.86 17.95
C PRO A 2 5.24 59.62 16.90
N TYR A 3 6.28 58.86 17.25
CA TYR A 3 7.22 58.35 16.26
C TYR A 3 6.69 56.98 15.82
N ILE A 4 6.11 56.93 14.62
CA ILE A 4 5.89 55.70 13.87
C ILE A 4 7.26 55.36 13.29
N ASP A 5 7.92 54.35 13.84
CA ASP A 5 9.06 53.72 13.16
C ASP A 5 8.52 52.55 12.35
N GLU A 6 8.52 52.73 11.02
CA GLU A 6 8.11 51.73 10.05
C GLU A 6 9.10 50.57 10.04
N SER A 7 8.87 49.61 10.91
CA SER A 7 9.54 48.31 10.84
C SER A 7 9.09 47.61 9.55
N PRO A 8 10.00 47.20 8.64
CA PRO A 8 9.60 46.48 7.44
C PRO A 8 9.02 45.12 7.84
N THR A 9 7.74 44.91 7.51
CA THR A 9 7.05 43.64 7.67
C THR A 9 7.76 42.59 6.82
N MET A 10 8.51 41.69 7.46
CA MET A 10 9.09 40.49 6.84
C MET A 10 7.94 39.58 6.39
N SER A 11 7.43 39.82 5.19
CA SER A 11 6.60 38.86 4.48
C SER A 11 7.45 37.62 4.20
N PRO A 12 7.04 36.40 4.60
CA PRO A 12 7.74 35.20 4.17
C PRO A 12 7.48 35.02 2.67
N GLN A 13 8.45 35.42 1.85
CA GLN A 13 8.52 35.03 0.45
C GLN A 13 8.75 33.52 0.41
N LEU A 14 7.77 32.78 -0.09
CA LEU A 14 7.94 31.38 -0.51
C LEU A 14 8.88 31.39 -1.72
N SER A 15 10.18 31.35 -1.48
CA SER A 15 11.18 31.17 -2.53
C SER A 15 11.00 29.81 -3.18
N ALA A 16 10.51 29.84 -4.40
CA ALA A 16 10.56 28.71 -5.31
C ALA A 16 12.02 28.35 -5.64
N ARG A 17 12.35 27.07 -5.45
CA ARG A 17 13.39 26.29 -6.14
C ARG A 17 14.85 26.75 -5.95
N SER A 18 15.55 26.08 -5.04
CA SER A 18 16.96 25.75 -5.24
C SER A 18 17.06 24.34 -5.82
N GLN A 19 17.56 24.21 -7.05
CA GLN A 19 18.01 22.95 -7.63
C GLN A 19 19.29 22.55 -6.90
N GLY A 20 19.17 21.75 -5.84
CA GLY A 20 20.27 21.06 -5.20
C GLY A 20 20.17 19.58 -5.54
N GLY A 21 21.18 19.06 -6.24
CA GLY A 21 21.29 17.64 -6.58
C GLY A 21 21.14 16.76 -5.35
N GLY A 22 20.18 15.87 -5.41
CA GLY A 22 20.03 14.73 -4.53
C GLY A 22 19.44 13.63 -5.39
N ASP A 23 20.13 12.50 -5.47
CA ASP A 23 19.69 11.31 -6.17
C ASP A 23 18.30 10.91 -5.67
N GLY A 24 17.28 11.38 -6.38
CA GLY A 24 15.93 10.88 -6.23
C GLY A 24 15.94 9.46 -6.77
N VAL A 25 16.16 8.48 -5.88
CA VAL A 25 15.64 7.14 -6.10
C VAL A 25 14.14 7.29 -6.26
N SER A 26 13.73 7.43 -7.52
CA SER A 26 12.37 7.14 -7.92
C SER A 26 12.13 5.69 -7.53
N PRO A 27 11.12 5.36 -6.72
CA PRO A 27 10.73 3.97 -6.57
C PRO A 27 10.14 3.57 -7.92
N THR A 28 10.96 2.99 -8.78
CA THR A 28 10.50 2.27 -9.96
C THR A 28 9.46 1.27 -9.47
N PRO A 29 8.21 1.31 -9.93
CA PRO A 29 7.29 0.22 -9.67
C PRO A 29 7.98 -1.05 -10.18
N PRO A 30 8.01 -2.16 -9.44
CA PRO A 30 8.50 -3.41 -9.97
C PRO A 30 7.61 -3.82 -11.15
N GLU A 31 8.03 -3.44 -12.35
CA GLU A 31 7.50 -3.92 -13.62
C GLU A 31 7.74 -5.43 -13.63
N GLY A 32 6.65 -6.19 -13.51
CA GLY A 32 6.71 -7.64 -13.47
C GLY A 32 6.69 -8.24 -12.07
N LEU A 33 5.84 -7.73 -11.17
CA LEU A 33 5.40 -8.53 -10.02
C LEU A 33 4.80 -9.83 -10.59
N ALA A 34 5.59 -10.90 -10.56
CA ALA A 34 5.11 -12.26 -10.79
C ALA A 34 3.80 -12.42 -10.01
N PRO A 35 2.78 -13.11 -10.55
CA PRO A 35 1.53 -13.27 -9.85
C PRO A 35 1.83 -13.82 -8.48
N GLY A 36 1.49 -13.06 -7.43
CA GLY A 36 1.76 -13.45 -6.05
C GLY A 36 1.29 -14.89 -5.81
N PRO A 37 1.85 -15.58 -4.80
CA PRO A 37 1.68 -17.03 -4.59
C PRO A 37 0.21 -17.50 -4.58
N MET A 38 -0.74 -16.58 -4.36
CA MET A 38 -2.17 -16.77 -4.53
C MET A 38 -2.60 -17.46 -5.83
N LYS A 39 -2.07 -17.08 -7.01
CA LYS A 39 -2.51 -17.67 -8.28
C LYS A 39 -2.11 -19.15 -8.43
N PRO A 40 -0.84 -19.55 -8.21
CA PRO A 40 -0.45 -20.96 -8.25
C PRO A 40 -1.04 -21.79 -7.10
N LEU A 41 -1.25 -21.19 -5.91
CA LEU A 41 -1.92 -21.89 -4.79
C LEU A 41 -3.39 -22.17 -5.08
N LYS A 42 -4.14 -21.21 -5.68
CA LYS A 42 -5.53 -21.47 -6.11
C LYS A 42 -5.61 -22.50 -7.24
N ALA A 43 -4.64 -22.53 -8.15
CA ALA A 43 -4.59 -23.49 -9.24
C ALA A 43 -4.28 -24.93 -8.78
N THR A 44 -3.56 -25.11 -7.68
CA THR A 44 -3.26 -26.44 -7.12
C THR A 44 -4.38 -27.00 -6.24
N ALA A 45 -5.25 -26.13 -5.69
CA ALA A 45 -6.39 -26.52 -4.85
C ALA A 45 -7.53 -27.25 -5.61
N THR A 46 -7.55 -27.18 -6.94
CA THR A 46 -8.52 -27.88 -7.81
C THR A 46 -7.98 -29.19 -8.39
N THR A 47 -6.77 -29.61 -8.02
CA THR A 47 -6.16 -30.87 -8.47
C THR A 47 -6.53 -32.01 -7.52
N SER A 48 -6.33 -33.26 -7.96
CA SER A 48 -6.56 -34.47 -7.14
C SER A 48 -5.65 -34.59 -5.91
N GLN A 49 -4.68 -33.69 -5.73
CA GLN A 49 -3.84 -33.55 -4.53
C GLN A 49 -3.73 -32.07 -4.13
N PRO A 50 -4.76 -31.48 -3.50
CA PRO A 50 -4.70 -30.09 -3.07
C PRO A 50 -3.70 -29.96 -1.91
N VAL A 51 -2.65 -29.15 -2.13
CA VAL A 51 -1.65 -28.81 -1.10
C VAL A 51 -2.30 -28.00 0.03
N LEU A 52 -3.30 -27.18 -0.33
CA LEU A 52 -4.16 -26.38 0.54
C LEU A 52 -5.60 -26.45 0.02
N THR A 53 -6.60 -26.39 0.90
CA THR A 53 -7.99 -26.20 0.50
C THR A 53 -8.25 -24.75 0.08
N ILE A 54 -9.28 -24.52 -0.76
CA ILE A 54 -9.70 -23.16 -1.17
C ILE A 54 -9.97 -22.28 0.06
N GLN A 55 -10.59 -22.84 1.10
CA GLN A 55 -10.90 -22.14 2.33
C GLN A 55 -9.63 -21.73 3.12
N GLN A 56 -8.60 -22.58 3.15
CA GLN A 56 -7.32 -22.24 3.77
C GLN A 56 -6.63 -21.09 3.02
N ILE A 57 -6.67 -21.12 1.69
CA ILE A 57 -6.12 -20.03 0.86
C ILE A 57 -6.89 -18.73 1.11
N GLU A 58 -8.22 -18.77 1.12
CA GLU A 58 -9.04 -17.58 1.40
C GLU A 58 -8.80 -17.02 2.79
N THR A 59 -8.54 -17.89 3.78
CA THR A 59 -8.22 -17.48 5.16
C THR A 59 -6.82 -16.86 5.25
N ILE A 60 -5.81 -17.47 4.62
CA ILE A 60 -4.42 -16.98 4.64
C ILE A 60 -4.30 -15.64 3.90
N PHE A 61 -4.96 -15.51 2.75
CA PHE A 61 -4.89 -14.32 1.89
C PHE A 61 -6.06 -13.36 2.06
N TYR A 62 -6.84 -13.51 3.13
CA TYR A 62 -8.02 -12.68 3.40
C TYR A 62 -7.65 -11.19 3.34
N LYS A 63 -8.40 -10.41 2.56
CA LYS A 63 -8.24 -8.95 2.39
C LYS A 63 -6.93 -8.44 1.77
N ILE A 64 -5.97 -9.31 1.44
CA ILE A 64 -4.70 -8.87 0.84
C ILE A 64 -4.92 -8.22 -0.54
N GLN A 65 -5.76 -8.82 -1.38
CA GLN A 65 -6.08 -8.23 -2.69
C GLN A 65 -6.79 -6.88 -2.55
N ASP A 66 -7.76 -6.79 -1.63
CA ASP A 66 -8.50 -5.54 -1.38
C ASP A 66 -7.54 -4.43 -0.92
N ILE A 67 -6.62 -4.74 0.00
CA ILE A 67 -5.58 -3.81 0.48
C ILE A 67 -4.67 -3.36 -0.66
N TYR A 68 -4.24 -4.28 -1.52
CA TYR A 68 -3.43 -3.95 -2.68
C TYR A 68 -4.14 -2.98 -3.62
N GLU A 69 -5.41 -3.24 -3.98
CA GLU A 69 -6.17 -2.35 -4.86
C GLU A 69 -6.37 -0.96 -4.25
N ILE A 70 -6.67 -0.89 -2.95
CA ILE A 70 -6.79 0.40 -2.23
C ILE A 70 -5.50 1.22 -2.34
N HIS A 71 -4.35 0.60 -2.09
CA HIS A 71 -3.06 1.28 -2.16
C HIS A 71 -2.65 1.63 -3.59
N LYS A 72 -2.90 0.73 -4.54
CA LYS A 72 -2.64 0.97 -5.95
C LYS A 72 -3.46 2.16 -6.45
N GLU A 73 -4.75 2.20 -6.14
CA GLU A 73 -5.61 3.32 -6.50
C GLU A 73 -5.13 4.63 -5.85
N PHE A 74 -4.80 4.60 -4.55
CA PHE A 74 -4.27 5.76 -3.86
C PHE A 74 -2.98 6.27 -4.52
N TYR A 75 -2.05 5.37 -4.84
CA TYR A 75 -0.79 5.68 -5.52
C TYR A 75 -1.02 6.25 -6.93
N ASP A 76 -1.84 5.60 -7.75
CA ASP A 76 -2.11 6.02 -9.13
C ASP A 76 -2.69 7.44 -9.19
N ASN A 77 -3.47 7.84 -8.18
CA ASN A 77 -4.04 9.18 -8.07
C ASN A 77 -3.09 10.20 -7.40
N LEU A 78 -2.18 9.74 -6.53
CA LEU A 78 -1.23 10.60 -5.81
C LEU A 78 -0.02 10.96 -6.68
N CYS A 79 0.56 9.97 -7.37
CA CYS A 79 1.78 10.10 -8.15
C CYS A 79 1.78 11.30 -9.13
N PRO A 80 0.77 11.48 -10.01
CA PRO A 80 0.78 12.61 -10.95
C PRO A 80 0.68 13.97 -10.25
N LYS A 81 -0.06 14.06 -9.13
CA LYS A 81 -0.22 15.29 -8.34
C LYS A 81 1.08 15.69 -7.62
N VAL A 82 1.88 14.70 -7.22
CA VAL A 82 3.20 14.95 -6.60
C VAL A 82 4.23 15.36 -7.66
N GLN A 83 4.21 14.72 -8.83
CA GLN A 83 5.13 15.05 -9.93
C GLN A 83 4.88 16.46 -10.50
N GLN A 84 3.62 16.88 -10.60
CA GLN A 84 3.23 18.21 -11.06
C GLN A 84 2.54 18.97 -9.93
N TRP A 85 3.34 19.33 -8.93
CA TRP A 85 2.84 20.08 -7.78
C TRP A 85 2.61 21.56 -8.14
N ASP A 86 1.43 22.07 -7.81
CA ASP A 86 1.14 23.50 -7.78
C ASP A 86 0.44 23.91 -6.47
N SER A 87 0.25 25.22 -6.24
CA SER A 87 -0.37 25.75 -5.02
C SER A 87 -1.89 25.56 -4.91
N GLN A 88 -2.56 25.10 -5.97
CA GLN A 88 -4.00 24.84 -6.03
C GLN A 88 -4.33 23.34 -5.91
N VAL A 89 -3.35 22.46 -6.11
CA VAL A 89 -3.51 21.01 -5.93
C VAL A 89 -3.86 20.68 -4.47
N THR A 90 -5.03 20.09 -4.28
CA THR A 90 -5.42 19.48 -3.00
C THR A 90 -5.39 17.97 -3.12
N MET A 91 -4.91 17.30 -2.07
CA MET A 91 -4.91 15.82 -1.98
C MET A 91 -5.73 15.31 -0.80
N GLY A 92 -6.31 16.18 0.02
CA GLY A 92 -7.09 15.78 1.20
C GLY A 92 -8.19 14.77 0.87
N HIS A 93 -8.85 14.91 -0.29
CA HIS A 93 -9.86 13.96 -0.75
C HIS A 93 -9.30 12.54 -1.01
N LEU A 94 -8.04 12.40 -1.43
CA LEU A 94 -7.39 11.09 -1.60
C LEU A 94 -7.19 10.40 -0.25
N PHE A 95 -6.73 11.14 0.76
CA PHE A 95 -6.56 10.62 2.11
C PHE A 95 -7.90 10.33 2.80
N GLN A 96 -8.92 11.16 2.57
CA GLN A 96 -10.29 10.88 3.04
C GLN A 96 -10.84 9.60 2.42
N LYS A 97 -10.62 9.38 1.11
CA LYS A 97 -10.99 8.15 0.43
C LYS A 97 -10.25 6.94 1.01
N LEU A 98 -8.93 7.03 1.22
CA LEU A 98 -8.15 5.97 1.88
C LEU A 98 -8.68 5.67 3.29
N ALA A 99 -8.98 6.71 4.09
CA ALA A 99 -9.53 6.56 5.43
C ALA A 99 -10.91 5.86 5.45
N SER A 100 -11.75 6.11 4.44
CA SER A 100 -13.04 5.42 4.30
C SER A 100 -12.91 3.91 4.13
N GLN A 101 -11.75 3.44 3.67
CA GLN A 101 -11.46 2.02 3.41
C GLN A 101 -10.81 1.30 4.60
N LEU A 102 -10.62 1.97 5.76
CA LEU A 102 -10.00 1.39 6.95
C LEU A 102 -10.72 0.14 7.49
N GLY A 103 -12.01 -0.03 7.16
CA GLY A 103 -12.75 -1.26 7.50
C GLY A 103 -12.12 -2.52 6.92
N VAL A 104 -11.46 -2.43 5.76
CA VAL A 104 -10.73 -3.55 5.14
C VAL A 104 -9.51 -3.95 5.98
N TYR A 105 -8.79 -2.97 6.52
CA TYR A 105 -7.66 -3.21 7.42
C TYR A 105 -8.11 -3.84 8.73
N LYS A 106 -9.21 -3.36 9.29
CA LYS A 106 -9.79 -3.97 10.48
C LYS A 106 -10.10 -5.46 10.23
N ALA A 107 -10.76 -5.77 9.11
CA ALA A 107 -11.08 -7.15 8.75
C ALA A 107 -9.82 -8.02 8.53
N PHE A 108 -8.76 -7.46 7.92
CA PHE A 108 -7.47 -8.13 7.79
C PHE A 108 -6.83 -8.45 9.15
N VAL A 109 -6.76 -7.45 10.03
CA VAL A 109 -6.15 -7.58 11.37
C VAL A 109 -6.94 -8.55 12.25
N ASP A 110 -8.28 -8.47 12.23
CA ASP A 110 -9.14 -9.38 12.99
C ASP A 110 -8.92 -10.85 12.57
N ASN A 111 -8.63 -11.10 11.30
CA ASN A 111 -8.33 -12.43 10.75
C ASN A 111 -6.86 -12.87 10.91
N TYR A 112 -5.94 -11.96 11.25
CA TYR A 112 -4.49 -12.22 11.19
C TYR A 112 -4.06 -13.46 11.99
N LYS A 113 -4.59 -13.61 13.21
CA LYS A 113 -4.28 -14.78 14.05
C LYS A 113 -4.71 -16.09 13.41
N VAL A 114 -5.91 -16.12 12.82
CA VAL A 114 -6.48 -17.31 12.16
C VAL A 114 -5.69 -17.64 10.89
N ALA A 115 -5.31 -16.62 10.12
CA ALA A 115 -4.45 -16.77 8.94
C ALA A 115 -3.10 -17.39 9.31
N LEU A 116 -2.46 -16.89 10.37
CA LEU A 116 -1.17 -17.37 10.84
C LEU A 116 -1.24 -18.83 11.31
N GLU A 117 -2.20 -19.17 12.17
CA GLU A 117 -2.41 -20.55 12.62
C GLU A 117 -2.70 -21.50 11.45
N THR A 118 -3.45 -21.03 10.45
CA THR A 118 -3.75 -21.81 9.24
C THR A 118 -2.48 -22.04 8.42
N ALA A 119 -1.68 -21.00 8.19
CA ALA A 119 -0.41 -21.11 7.47
C ALA A 119 0.57 -22.06 8.18
N GLU A 120 0.69 -21.97 9.51
CA GLU A 120 1.55 -22.85 10.32
C GLU A 120 1.11 -24.32 10.21
N LYS A 121 -0.19 -24.61 10.39
CA LYS A 121 -0.73 -25.97 10.26
C LYS A 121 -0.45 -26.56 8.88
N CYS A 122 -0.58 -25.73 7.84
CA CYS A 122 -0.31 -26.16 6.47
C CYS A 122 1.18 -26.42 6.21
N SER A 123 2.07 -25.59 6.78
CA SER A 123 3.52 -25.77 6.70
C SER A 123 4.01 -27.05 7.36
N GLN A 124 3.40 -27.43 8.49
CA GLN A 124 3.71 -28.68 9.20
C GLN A 124 3.15 -29.93 8.48
N SER A 125 2.02 -29.77 7.79
CA SER A 125 1.32 -30.88 7.13
C SER A 125 1.81 -31.13 5.70
N ASN A 126 2.51 -30.17 5.07
CA ASN A 126 2.86 -30.26 3.65
C ASN A 126 4.26 -29.71 3.32
N ASN A 127 5.18 -30.63 2.99
CA ASN A 127 6.55 -30.31 2.58
C ASN A 127 6.63 -29.48 1.27
N GLN A 128 5.58 -29.44 0.44
CA GLN A 128 5.55 -28.52 -0.71
C GLN A 128 5.30 -27.07 -0.31
N PHE A 129 4.56 -26.80 0.76
CA PHE A 129 4.31 -25.43 1.23
C PHE A 129 5.58 -24.77 1.78
N GLN A 130 6.47 -25.56 2.40
CA GLN A 130 7.79 -25.08 2.86
C GLN A 130 8.69 -24.58 1.74
N LYS A 131 8.48 -25.01 0.48
CA LYS A 131 9.28 -24.58 -0.67
C LYS A 131 8.79 -23.29 -1.33
N ILE A 132 7.64 -22.76 -0.90
CA ILE A 132 6.99 -21.58 -1.49
C ILE A 132 7.25 -20.32 -0.64
N SER A 133 7.75 -20.48 0.60
CA SER A 133 8.10 -19.37 1.50
C SER A 133 9.50 -18.81 1.27
#